data_AF-A0AAJ2R4N9-F1
#
_entry.id   AF-A0AAJ2R4N9-F1
#
_cell.length_a   1.000
_cell.length_b   1.000
_cell.length_c   1.000
_cell.angle_alpha   90.00
_cell.angle_beta   90.00
_cell.angle_gamma   90.00
#
_symmetry.space_group_name_H-M   'P 1'
#
loop_
_entity.id
_entity.type
_entity.pdbx_description
1 polymer ?
#
loop_
_entity_poly.entity_id
_entity_poly.type
_entity_poly.pdbx_seq_one_letter_code
_entity_poly.pdbx_strand_id
1 'polypeptide(L)'
;MSTSHDTLLAAQQLAQLHAGFAQLAQQQLSAAVLGQQARASSELLQALPPRYGEVLLNLLDRLESSALFSEESCSFSQKDLLDNLETWATKAQAQLEKTR
;
A
#
# COMPACT_ATOMS: atom_id res chain seq x y z
N MET A 1 10.60 -16.89 -20.43
CA MET A 1 9.96 -17.66 -19.34
C MET A 1 9.91 -16.86 -18.02
N SER A 2 10.43 -15.64 -17.95
CA SER A 2 10.50 -14.86 -16.69
C SER A 2 9.20 -14.15 -16.30
N THR A 3 8.37 -13.75 -17.27
CA THR A 3 7.17 -12.93 -17.03
C THR A 3 6.16 -13.55 -16.05
N SER A 4 6.03 -14.88 -16.02
CA SER A 4 5.13 -15.55 -15.07
C SER A 4 5.64 -15.53 -13.62
N HIS A 5 6.96 -15.48 -13.43
CA HIS A 5 7.58 -15.40 -12.10
C HIS A 5 7.49 -13.97 -11.55
N ASP A 6 7.73 -12.98 -12.40
CA ASP A 6 7.66 -11.56 -12.04
C ASP A 6 6.23 -11.17 -11.60
N THR A 7 5.20 -11.64 -12.32
CA THR A 7 3.79 -11.43 -11.93
C THR A 7 3.44 -12.11 -10.60
N LEU A 8 4.00 -13.28 -10.31
CA LEU A 8 3.79 -13.97 -9.04
C LEU A 8 4.46 -13.23 -7.87
N LEU A 9 5.65 -12.66 -8.09
CA LEU A 9 6.34 -11.83 -7.08
C LEU A 9 5.58 -10.53 -6.82
N ALA A 10 5.09 -9.86 -7.87
CA ALA A 10 4.24 -8.67 -7.73
C ALA A 10 2.97 -8.95 -6.91
N ALA A 11 2.28 -10.06 -7.18
CA ALA A 11 1.08 -10.45 -6.43
C ALA A 11 1.39 -10.76 -4.95
N GLN A 12 2.52 -11.41 -4.66
CA GLN A 12 2.97 -11.65 -3.28
C GLN A 12 3.29 -10.35 -2.54
N GLN A 13 4.00 -9.41 -3.19
CA GLN A 13 4.30 -8.11 -2.60
C GLN A 13 3.02 -7.31 -2.32
N LEU A 14 2.03 -7.37 -3.21
CA LEU A 14 0.72 -6.74 -2.96
C LEU A 14 0.03 -7.35 -1.73
N ALA A 15 0.01 -8.68 -1.61
CA ALA A 15 -0.59 -9.36 -0.47
C ALA A 15 0.12 -9.01 0.86
N GLN A 16 1.45 -8.86 0.83
CA GLN A 16 2.23 -8.41 1.99
C GLN A 16 1.87 -6.98 2.42
N LEU A 17 1.75 -6.05 1.47
CA LEU A 17 1.32 -4.68 1.77
C LEU A 17 -0.10 -4.65 2.33
N HIS A 18 -1.00 -5.42 1.74
CA HIS A 18 -2.38 -5.52 2.21
C HIS A 18 -2.47 -6.03 3.64
N ALA A 19 -1.69 -7.06 4.00
CA ALA A 19 -1.57 -7.50 5.39
C ALA A 19 -1.02 -6.38 6.30
N GLY A 20 -0.05 -5.61 5.81
CA GLY A 20 0.49 -4.44 6.51
C GLY A 20 -0.56 -3.36 6.82
N PHE A 21 -1.57 -3.18 5.96
CA PHE A 21 -2.68 -2.23 6.21
C PHE A 21 -3.52 -2.66 7.41
N ALA A 22 -3.84 -3.95 7.52
CA ALA A 22 -4.55 -4.50 8.66
C ALA A 22 -3.73 -4.42 9.98
N GLN A 23 -2.41 -4.63 9.90
CA GLN A 23 -1.53 -4.48 11.06
C GLN A 23 -1.43 -3.03 11.53
N LEU A 24 -1.35 -2.10 10.59
CA LEU A 24 -1.36 -0.66 10.86
C LEU A 24 -2.68 -0.22 11.51
N ALA A 25 -3.83 -0.70 11.01
CA ALA A 25 -5.14 -0.43 11.62
C ALA A 25 -5.25 -0.93 13.07
N GLN A 26 -4.53 -2.01 13.40
CA GLN A 26 -4.42 -2.57 14.75
C GLN A 26 -3.29 -1.92 15.58
N GLN A 27 -2.63 -0.88 15.05
CA GLN A 27 -1.47 -0.22 15.66
C GLN A 27 -0.29 -1.18 15.94
N GLN A 28 -0.21 -2.29 15.22
CA GLN A 28 0.87 -3.28 15.30
C GLN A 28 2.04 -2.96 14.36
N LEU A 29 1.80 -2.10 13.36
CA LEU A 29 2.79 -1.63 12.38
C LEU A 29 2.71 -0.10 12.32
N SER A 30 3.85 0.58 12.18
CA SER A 30 3.86 2.04 11.97
C SER A 30 3.73 2.39 10.49
N ALA A 31 3.14 3.55 10.21
CA ALA A 31 3.01 4.09 8.86
C ALA A 31 4.38 4.18 8.14
N ALA A 32 5.43 4.54 8.87
CA ALA A 32 6.79 4.62 8.35
C ALA A 32 7.32 3.26 7.88
N VAL A 33 7.12 2.19 8.68
CA VAL A 33 7.57 0.84 8.29
C VAL A 33 6.81 0.35 7.06
N LEU A 34 5.49 0.56 7.01
CA LEU A 34 4.68 0.25 5.83
C LEU A 34 5.13 1.03 4.59
N GLY A 35 5.47 2.32 4.77
CA GLY A 35 6.07 3.18 3.76
C GLY A 35 7.39 2.66 3.19
N GLN A 36 8.24 2.06 4.03
CA GLN A 36 9.47 1.43 3.58
C GLN A 36 9.19 0.13 2.81
N GLN A 37 8.28 -0.70 3.30
CA GLN A 37 7.86 -1.94 2.61
C GLN A 37 7.29 -1.65 1.21
N ALA A 38 6.47 -0.61 1.09
CA ALA A 38 5.90 -0.17 -0.18
C ALA A 38 6.98 0.23 -1.19
N ARG A 39 7.97 1.04 -0.76
CA ARG A 39 9.09 1.45 -1.61
C ARG A 39 10.01 0.27 -1.99
N ALA A 40 10.14 -0.73 -1.11
CA ALA A 40 10.92 -1.93 -1.36
C ALA A 40 10.23 -2.94 -2.32
N SER A 41 8.91 -2.80 -2.54
CA SER A 41 8.10 -3.69 -3.40
C SER A 41 8.32 -3.40 -4.90
N SER A 42 9.55 -3.58 -5.37
CA SER A 42 9.99 -3.18 -6.72
C SER A 42 9.27 -3.94 -7.84
N GLU A 43 8.90 -5.21 -7.62
CA GLU A 43 8.22 -6.03 -8.63
C GLU A 43 6.77 -5.57 -8.80
N LEU A 44 6.09 -5.26 -7.69
CA LEU A 44 4.76 -4.68 -7.70
C LEU A 44 4.73 -3.32 -8.40
N LEU A 45 5.68 -2.44 -8.08
CA LEU A 45 5.74 -1.10 -8.65
C LEU A 45 6.07 -1.12 -10.15
N GLN A 46 6.85 -2.09 -10.61
CA GLN A 46 7.14 -2.30 -12.04
C GLN A 46 5.97 -2.94 -12.80
N ALA A 47 5.22 -3.83 -12.16
CA ALA A 47 4.09 -4.52 -12.80
C ALA A 47 2.84 -3.64 -12.93
N LEU A 48 2.71 -2.58 -12.12
CA LEU A 48 1.60 -1.64 -12.16
C LEU A 48 1.90 -0.38 -13.00
N PRO A 49 0.89 0.28 -13.58
CA PRO A 49 1.08 1.59 -14.19
C PRO A 49 1.63 2.61 -13.17
N PRO A 50 2.56 3.52 -13.56
CA PRO A 50 3.27 4.40 -12.63
C PRO A 50 2.40 5.17 -11.64
N ARG A 51 1.20 5.60 -12.07
CA ARG A 51 0.19 6.27 -11.24
C ARG A 51 -0.18 5.51 -9.96
N TYR A 52 -0.11 4.17 -9.95
CA TYR A 52 -0.42 3.38 -8.76
C TYR A 52 0.62 3.60 -7.67
N GLY A 53 1.91 3.66 -8.04
CA GLY A 53 2.99 3.95 -7.11
C GLY A 53 2.88 5.36 -6.54
N GLU A 54 2.58 6.35 -7.38
CA GLU A 54 2.37 7.74 -6.95
C GLU A 54 1.24 7.86 -5.91
N VAL A 55 0.09 7.24 -6.19
CA VAL A 55 -1.07 7.25 -5.26
C VAL A 55 -0.73 6.52 -3.96
N LEU A 56 -0.12 5.34 -4.04
CA LEU A 56 0.29 4.58 -2.85
C LEU A 56 1.19 5.40 -1.94
N LEU A 57 2.26 5.98 -2.50
CA LEU A 57 3.24 6.74 -1.73
C LEU A 57 2.63 8.03 -1.16
N ASN A 58 1.71 8.69 -1.88
CA ASN A 58 1.02 9.87 -1.36
C ASN A 58 0.08 9.53 -0.18
N LEU A 59 -0.63 8.41 -0.25
CA LEU A 59 -1.48 7.95 0.86
C LEU A 59 -0.64 7.64 2.10
N LEU A 60 0.48 6.94 1.92
CA LEU A 60 1.40 6.57 3.02
C LEU A 60 2.08 7.80 3.65
N ASP A 61 2.46 8.81 2.87
CA ASP A 61 3.02 10.07 3.36
C ASP A 61 2.03 10.87 4.23
N ARG A 62 0.78 10.99 3.77
CA ARG A 62 -0.30 11.62 4.53
C ARG A 62 -0.59 10.88 5.82
N LEU A 63 -0.56 9.55 5.77
CA LEU A 63 -0.77 8.70 6.92
C LEU A 63 0.36 8.87 7.95
N GLU A 64 1.62 8.85 7.52
CA GLU A 64 2.78 9.12 8.37
C GLU A 64 2.69 10.50 9.02
N SER A 65 2.34 11.52 8.24
CA SER A 65 2.09 12.87 8.76
C SER A 65 0.97 12.89 9.80
N SER A 66 -0.16 12.22 9.53
CA SER A 66 -1.29 12.15 10.46
C SER A 66 -0.96 11.46 11.78
N ALA A 67 0.02 10.53 11.77
CA ALA A 67 0.48 9.86 12.99
C ALA A 67 1.33 10.79 13.89
N LEU A 68 1.94 11.84 13.32
CA LEU A 68 2.76 12.82 14.06
C LEU A 68 1.91 13.87 14.80
N PHE A 69 0.66 14.09 14.38
CA PHE A 69 -0.26 15.07 14.99
C PHE A 69 -1.33 14.32 15.81
N SER A 70 -1.14 14.23 17.14
CA SER A 70 -1.97 13.41 18.05
C SER A 70 -2.96 14.22 18.90
N GLU A 71 -3.74 15.11 18.31
CA GLU A 71 -4.80 15.86 19.01
C GLU A 71 -6.18 15.46 18.48
N GLU A 72 -6.66 14.26 18.82
CA GLU A 72 -8.04 13.70 18.72
C GLU A 72 -8.81 13.77 17.36
N SER A 73 -8.55 14.74 16.50
CA SER A 73 -9.13 14.99 15.19
C SER A 73 -8.55 14.09 14.09
N CYS A 74 -7.35 13.54 14.29
CA CYS A 74 -6.68 12.71 13.28
C CYS A 74 -7.20 11.27 13.19
N SER A 75 -7.93 10.76 14.18
CA SER A 75 -8.47 9.40 14.12
C SER A 75 -9.43 9.20 12.95
N PHE A 76 -10.20 10.24 12.60
CA PHE A 76 -11.12 10.19 11.46
C PHE A 76 -10.33 10.19 10.13
N SER A 77 -9.38 11.12 9.98
CA SER A 77 -8.53 11.19 8.79
C SER A 77 -7.65 9.95 8.59
N GLN A 78 -7.15 9.33 9.66
CA GLN A 78 -6.36 8.11 9.57
C GLN A 78 -7.21 6.92 9.09
N LYS A 79 -8.45 6.81 9.59
CA LYS A 79 -9.38 5.78 9.13
C LYS A 79 -9.71 5.95 7.64
N ASP A 80 -10.03 7.18 7.21
CA ASP A 80 -10.29 7.45 5.79
C ASP A 80 -9.07 7.12 4.90
N LEU A 81 -7.84 7.42 5.37
CA LEU A 81 -6.62 7.07 4.65
C LEU A 81 -6.42 5.55 4.54
N LEU A 82 -6.73 4.79 5.60
CA LEU A 82 -6.72 3.33 5.58
C LEU A 82 -7.77 2.75 4.62
N ASP A 83 -9.00 3.26 4.63
CA ASP A 83 -10.06 2.86 3.68
C ASP A 83 -9.65 3.16 2.22
N ASN A 84 -8.93 4.24 1.97
CA ASN A 84 -8.35 4.55 0.65
C ASN A 84 -7.22 3.58 0.26
N LEU A 85 -6.38 3.13 1.21
CA LEU A 85 -5.34 2.12 0.98
C LEU A 85 -5.96 0.75 0.62
N GLU A 86 -7.02 0.33 1.32
CA GLU A 86 -7.79 -0.88 0.99
C GLU A 86 -8.39 -0.81 -0.43
N THR A 87 -8.96 0.34 -0.77
CA THR A 87 -9.51 0.60 -2.11
C THR A 87 -8.40 0.55 -3.17
N TRP A 88 -7.23 1.10 -2.86
CA TRP A 88 -6.05 1.03 -3.73
C TRP A 88 -5.60 -0.42 -3.94
N ALA A 89 -5.52 -1.24 -2.88
CA ALA A 89 -5.08 -2.64 -2.97
C ALA A 89 -6.00 -3.45 -3.89
N THR A 90 -7.31 -3.28 -3.72
CA THR A 90 -8.32 -3.93 -4.56
C THR A 90 -8.14 -3.54 -6.04
N LYS A 91 -7.91 -2.26 -6.33
CA LYS A 91 -7.67 -1.77 -7.69
C LYS A 91 -6.34 -2.24 -8.27
N ALA A 92 -5.31 -2.37 -7.43
CA ALA A 92 -3.99 -2.85 -7.83
C ALA A 92 -4.06 -4.35 -8.19
N GLN A 93 -4.75 -5.15 -7.37
CA GLN A 93 -4.97 -6.57 -7.62
C GLN A 93 -5.68 -6.78 -8.95
N ALA A 94 -6.82 -6.12 -9.15
CA ALA A 94 -7.58 -6.20 -10.39
C ALA A 94 -6.80 -5.71 -11.62
N GLN A 95 -5.81 -4.82 -11.41
CA GLN A 95 -4.93 -4.37 -12.49
C GLN A 95 -3.85 -5.42 -12.82
N LEU A 96 -3.23 -6.04 -11.82
CA LEU A 96 -2.27 -7.14 -12.03
C LEU A 96 -2.91 -8.32 -12.76
N GLU A 97 -4.15 -8.66 -12.43
CA GLU A 97 -4.89 -9.73 -13.10
C GLU A 97 -5.14 -9.45 -14.59
N LYS A 98 -5.32 -8.18 -14.97
CA LYS A 98 -5.49 -7.77 -16.37
C LYS A 98 -4.17 -7.77 -17.15
N THR A 99 -3.05 -7.63 -16.45
CA THR A 99 -1.70 -7.61 -17.02
C THR A 99 -1.10 -9.01 -17.12
N ARG A 100 -1.77 -10.03 -16.56
CA ARG A 100 -1.38 -11.44 -16.60
C ARG A 100 -1.62 -12.10 -17.96
#